data_AF-A0A5D2VBE5-F1
#
_entry.id   AF-A0A5D2VBE5-F1
#
_cell.length_a   1.000
_cell.length_b   1.000
_cell.length_c   1.000
_cell.angle_alpha   90.00
_cell.angle_beta   90.00
_cell.angle_gamma   90.00
#
_symmetry.space_group_name_H-M   'P 1'
#
loop_
_entity.id
_entity.type
_entity.pdbx_description
1 polymer ?
#
loop_
_entity_poly.entity_id
_entity_poly.type
_entity_poly.pdbx_seq_one_letter_code
_entity_poly.pdbx_strand_id
1 'polypeptide(L)'
;MILSVLSSPALVSSLMVARAKNPVHSVLFLILVFRDTSSLLLLLGLDFSAMIFPVVHIGAIAVSFLFVVMMFHIQIAEIHEEVLRYLPVSGIIGLIFWWEMFFILDNETIPLLQPKEIRPL
;
A
#
# COMPACT_ATOMS: atom_id res chain seq x y z
N MET A 1 8.29 -21.49 -8.28
CA MET A 1 7.63 -21.32 -9.60
C MET A 1 6.13 -21.06 -9.47
N ILE A 2 5.37 -21.89 -8.75
CA ILE A 2 3.91 -21.70 -8.65
C ILE A 2 3.54 -20.41 -7.88
N LEU A 3 4.30 -20.06 -6.84
CA LEU A 3 4.11 -18.83 -6.07
C LEU A 3 4.21 -17.54 -6.93
N SER A 4 5.18 -17.47 -7.84
CA SER A 4 5.37 -16.30 -8.70
C SER A 4 4.26 -16.17 -9.75
N VAL A 5 3.76 -17.30 -10.27
CA VAL A 5 2.62 -17.32 -11.19
C VAL A 5 1.36 -16.80 -10.51
N LEU A 6 1.16 -17.10 -9.22
CA LEU A 6 -0.01 -16.67 -8.47
C LEU A 6 0.10 -15.23 -7.92
N SER A 7 1.31 -14.76 -7.58
CA SER A 7 1.52 -13.37 -7.14
C SER A 7 1.39 -12.36 -8.28
N SER A 8 1.67 -12.76 -9.52
CA SER A 8 1.59 -11.86 -10.68
C SER A 8 0.19 -11.25 -10.89
N PRO A 9 -0.91 -12.04 -10.95
CA PRO A 9 -2.26 -11.49 -11.06
C PRO A 9 -2.71 -10.73 -9.80
N ALA A 10 -2.21 -11.10 -8.61
CA ALA A 10 -2.51 -10.37 -7.37
C ALA A 10 -1.96 -8.93 -7.41
N LEU A 11 -0.76 -8.73 -7.97
CA LEU A 11 -0.17 -7.40 -8.15
C LEU A 11 -0.94 -6.58 -9.19
N VAL A 12 -1.30 -7.19 -10.32
CA VAL A 12 -2.07 -6.53 -11.39
C VAL A 12 -3.45 -6.09 -10.88
N SER A 13 -4.16 -6.96 -10.16
CA SER A 13 -5.48 -6.65 -9.60
C SER A 13 -5.42 -5.60 -8.49
N SER A 14 -4.38 -5.62 -7.65
CA SER A 14 -4.17 -4.59 -6.62
C SER A 14 -3.91 -3.20 -7.23
N LEU A 15 -3.10 -3.13 -8.28
CA LEU A 15 -2.91 -1.89 -9.04
C LEU A 15 -4.22 -1.40 -9.67
N MET A 16 -5.03 -2.33 -10.19
CA MET A 16 -6.31 -1.99 -10.81
C MET A 16 -7.35 -1.51 -9.78
N VAL A 17 -7.32 -2.05 -8.55
CA VAL A 17 -8.06 -1.53 -7.38
C VAL A 17 -7.78 -0.05 -7.17
N ALA A 18 -6.50 0.34 -7.11
CA ALA A 18 -6.11 1.70 -6.78
C ALA A 18 -6.38 2.70 -7.92
N ARG A 19 -6.46 2.22 -9.16
CA ARG A 19 -6.67 3.05 -10.37
C ARG A 19 -8.13 3.17 -10.80
N ALA A 20 -9.01 2.31 -10.30
CA ALA A 20 -10.41 2.30 -10.73
C ALA A 20 -11.14 3.58 -10.31
N LYS A 21 -11.66 4.33 -11.29
CA LYS A 21 -12.46 5.55 -11.05
C LYS A 21 -13.84 5.22 -10.48
N ASN A 22 -14.44 4.10 -10.88
CA ASN A 22 -15.71 3.66 -10.34
C ASN A 22 -15.47 2.79 -9.09
N PRO A 23 -16.00 3.16 -7.92
CA PRO A 23 -15.75 2.46 -6.67
C PRO A 23 -16.21 1.00 -6.72
N VAL A 24 -17.33 0.70 -7.38
CA VAL A 24 -17.84 -0.68 -7.53
C VAL A 24 -16.81 -1.56 -8.23
N HIS A 25 -16.18 -1.03 -9.28
CA HIS A 25 -15.18 -1.76 -10.04
C HIS A 25 -13.90 -1.98 -9.23
N SER A 26 -13.54 -1.04 -8.35
CA SER A 26 -12.45 -1.20 -7.39
C SER A 26 -12.72 -2.37 -6.43
N VAL A 27 -13.93 -2.47 -5.86
CA VAL A 27 -14.27 -3.58 -4.94
C VAL A 27 -14.24 -4.94 -5.63
N LEU A 28 -14.69 -5.03 -6.89
CA LEU A 28 -14.62 -6.28 -7.64
C LEU A 28 -13.17 -6.76 -7.83
N PHE A 29 -12.24 -5.84 -8.10
CA PHE A 29 -10.81 -6.17 -8.15
C PHE A 29 -10.23 -6.52 -6.77
N LEU A 30 -10.74 -5.93 -5.69
CA LEU A 30 -10.34 -6.27 -4.32
C LEU A 30 -10.68 -7.72 -3.98
N ILE A 31 -11.86 -8.20 -4.40
CA ILE A 31 -12.28 -9.59 -4.23
C ILE A 31 -11.32 -10.54 -4.98
N LEU A 32 -10.86 -10.17 -6.17
CA LEU A 32 -9.85 -10.93 -6.92
C LEU A 32 -8.52 -11.01 -6.17
N VAL A 33 -8.03 -9.88 -5.63
CA VAL A 33 -6.81 -9.85 -4.81
C VAL A 33 -6.93 -10.80 -3.61
N PHE A 34 -8.05 -10.77 -2.89
CA PHE A 34 -8.25 -11.67 -1.73
C PHE A 34 -8.32 -13.15 -2.13
N ARG A 35 -8.90 -13.46 -3.30
CA ARG A 35 -8.90 -14.83 -3.83
C ARG A 35 -7.48 -15.31 -4.11
N ASP A 36 -6.68 -14.49 -4.79
CA ASP A 36 -5.29 -14.85 -5.11
C ASP A 36 -4.43 -14.95 -3.84
N THR A 37 -4.68 -14.09 -2.85
CA THR A 37 -4.03 -14.13 -1.53
C THR A 37 -4.38 -15.42 -0.76
N SER A 38 -5.65 -15.84 -0.75
CA SER A 38 -6.08 -17.09 -0.11
C SER A 38 -5.42 -18.31 -0.75
N SER A 39 -5.35 -18.34 -2.10
CA SER A 39 -4.64 -19.38 -2.83
C SER A 39 -3.14 -19.39 -2.48
N LEU A 40 -2.53 -18.21 -2.29
CA LEU A 40 -1.10 -18.09 -1.93
C LEU A 40 -0.84 -18.58 -0.50
N LEU A 41 -1.80 -18.35 0.40
CA LEU A 41 -1.80 -18.84 1.78
C LEU A 41 -1.92 -20.37 1.84
N LEU A 42 -2.74 -20.97 0.98
CA LEU A 42 -2.85 -22.42 0.83
C LEU A 42 -1.49 -23.04 0.43
N LEU A 43 -0.79 -22.43 -0.53
CA LEU A 43 0.53 -22.89 -0.97
C LEU A 43 1.63 -22.72 0.09
N LEU A 44 1.45 -21.78 1.02
CA LEU A 44 2.37 -21.56 2.13
C LEU A 44 2.18 -22.56 3.29
N GLY A 45 1.18 -23.45 3.21
CA GLY A 45 0.85 -24.42 4.26
C GLY A 45 0.02 -23.85 5.41
N LEU A 46 -0.63 -22.70 5.21
CA LEU A 46 -1.46 -22.04 6.22
C LEU A 46 -2.94 -22.44 6.07
N ASP A 47 -3.26 -23.71 6.29
CA ASP A 47 -4.57 -24.29 5.98
C ASP A 47 -5.75 -23.60 6.68
N PHE A 48 -5.63 -23.37 8.00
CA PHE A 48 -6.68 -22.71 8.77
C PHE A 48 -6.92 -21.27 8.28
N SER A 49 -5.82 -20.53 8.07
CA SER A 49 -5.91 -19.16 7.59
C SER A 49 -6.47 -19.10 6.17
N ALA A 50 -6.11 -20.04 5.29
CA ALA A 50 -6.55 -20.08 3.90
C ALA A 50 -8.06 -20.29 3.78
N MET A 51 -8.66 -21.04 4.71
CA MET A 51 -10.11 -21.31 4.77
C MET A 51 -10.90 -20.12 5.36
N ILE A 52 -10.40 -19.49 6.43
CA ILE A 52 -11.09 -18.35 7.06
C ILE A 52 -10.93 -17.05 6.27
N PHE A 53 -9.82 -16.89 5.53
CA PHE A 53 -9.49 -15.64 4.85
C PHE A 53 -10.58 -15.22 3.83
N PRO A 54 -11.05 -16.07 2.91
CA PRO A 54 -12.18 -15.76 2.03
C PRO A 54 -13.47 -15.47 2.79
N VAL A 55 -13.77 -16.21 3.86
CA VAL A 55 -15.02 -16.06 4.62
C VAL A 55 -15.10 -14.66 5.24
N VAL A 56 -14.04 -14.19 5.87
CA VAL A 56 -14.03 -12.88 6.54
C VAL A 56 -13.78 -11.75 5.52
N HIS A 57 -12.83 -11.91 4.61
CA HIS A 57 -12.43 -10.81 3.72
C HIS A 57 -13.38 -10.64 2.54
N ILE A 58 -13.81 -11.73 1.89
CA ILE A 58 -14.77 -11.65 0.78
C ILE A 58 -16.19 -11.60 1.33
N GLY A 59 -16.52 -12.48 2.28
CA GLY A 59 -17.88 -12.63 2.79
C GLY A 59 -18.35 -11.46 3.67
N ALA A 60 -17.52 -10.97 4.60
CA ALA A 60 -17.90 -9.88 5.49
C ALA A 60 -17.40 -8.52 4.97
N ILE A 61 -16.09 -8.35 4.80
CA ILE A 61 -15.48 -7.03 4.55
C ILE A 61 -15.82 -6.52 3.14
N ALA A 62 -15.55 -7.30 2.08
CA ALA A 62 -15.75 -6.85 0.71
C ALA A 62 -17.23 -6.63 0.35
N VAL A 63 -18.14 -7.48 0.84
CA VAL A 63 -19.60 -7.29 0.64
C VAL A 63 -20.12 -6.09 1.43
N SER A 64 -19.65 -5.87 2.65
CA SER A 64 -20.01 -4.65 3.41
C SER A 64 -19.50 -3.40 2.69
N PHE A 65 -18.29 -3.47 2.13
CA PHE A 65 -17.74 -2.37 1.34
C PHE A 65 -18.55 -2.16 0.05
N LEU A 66 -18.95 -3.22 -0.65
CA LEU A 66 -19.81 -3.15 -1.83
C LEU A 66 -21.15 -2.46 -1.53
N PHE A 67 -21.76 -2.78 -0.38
CA PHE A 67 -23.00 -2.15 0.07
C PHE A 67 -22.81 -0.66 0.35
N VAL A 68 -21.76 -0.31 1.10
CA VAL A 68 -21.45 1.08 1.46
C VAL A 68 -21.15 1.92 0.22
N VAL A 69 -20.31 1.43 -0.69
CA VAL A 69 -19.93 2.20 -1.90
C VAL A 69 -21.06 2.33 -2.90
N MET A 70 -21.99 1.38 -2.94
CA MET A 70 -23.16 1.48 -3.82
C MET A 70 -24.19 2.48 -3.29
N MET A 71 -24.34 2.56 -1.97
CA MET A 71 -25.21 3.56 -1.34
C MET A 71 -24.63 4.97 -1.45
N PHE A 72 -23.30 5.10 -1.54
CA PHE A 72 -22.63 6.38 -1.71
C PHE A 72 -22.53 6.79 -3.18
N HIS A 73 -23.24 7.85 -3.56
CA HIS A 73 -23.14 8.43 -4.90
C HIS A 73 -21.89 9.33 -5.00
N ILE A 74 -20.78 8.78 -5.50
CA ILE A 74 -19.51 9.51 -5.69
C ILE A 74 -19.60 10.35 -6.97
N GLN A 75 -19.72 11.68 -6.84
CA GLN A 75 -19.59 12.60 -7.98
C GLN A 75 -18.10 12.87 -8.24
N ILE A 76 -17.52 12.18 -9.24
CA ILE A 76 -16.09 12.24 -9.60
C ILE A 76 -15.80 13.47 -10.49
N ALA A 77 -16.55 14.56 -10.30
CA ALA A 77 -16.36 15.81 -11.03
C ALA A 77 -15.58 16.78 -10.12
N GLU A 78 -14.55 17.42 -10.67
CA GLU A 78 -13.72 18.51 -10.08
C GLU A 78 -12.41 18.20 -9.33
N ILE A 79 -12.06 16.94 -9.04
CA ILE A 79 -10.80 16.65 -8.32
C ILE A 79 -9.50 16.93 -9.12
N HIS A 80 -9.58 17.22 -10.42
CA HIS A 80 -8.39 17.37 -11.26
C HIS A 80 -7.74 18.76 -11.21
N GLU A 81 -8.52 19.82 -11.06
CA GLU A 81 -8.02 21.20 -11.09
C GLU A 81 -7.21 21.54 -9.82
N GLU A 82 -7.67 21.05 -8.67
CA GLU A 82 -7.00 21.25 -7.39
C GLU A 82 -5.79 20.32 -7.20
N VAL A 83 -5.89 19.03 -7.56
CA VAL A 83 -4.77 18.09 -7.45
C VAL A 83 -3.58 18.49 -8.33
N LEU A 84 -3.82 19.04 -9.52
CA LEU A 84 -2.74 19.56 -10.38
C LEU A 84 -2.01 20.76 -9.75
N ARG A 85 -2.70 21.57 -8.94
CA ARG A 85 -2.09 22.69 -8.23
C ARG A 85 -1.30 22.26 -6.98
N TYR A 86 -1.68 21.16 -6.33
CA TYR A 86 -0.96 20.60 -5.17
C TYR A 86 0.22 19.68 -5.54
N LEU A 87 0.29 19.15 -6.76
CA LEU A 87 1.41 18.35 -7.27
C LEU A 87 2.80 19.01 -7.14
N PRO A 88 3.02 20.27 -7.54
CA PRO A 88 4.34 20.90 -7.38
C PRO A 88 4.72 21.09 -5.91
N VAL A 89 3.75 21.36 -5.04
CA VAL A 89 3.98 21.53 -3.59
C VAL A 89 4.35 20.20 -2.93
N SER A 90 3.60 19.13 -3.21
CA SER A 90 3.90 17.80 -2.68
C SER A 90 5.23 17.25 -3.24
N GLY A 91 5.59 17.60 -4.48
CA GLY A 91 6.88 17.26 -5.07
C GLY A 91 8.07 17.91 -4.35
N ILE A 92 7.99 19.21 -4.04
CA ILE A 92 9.05 19.92 -3.30
C ILE A 92 9.21 19.34 -1.89
N ILE A 93 8.10 19.10 -1.20
CA ILE A 93 8.09 18.51 0.15
C ILE A 93 8.69 17.10 0.14
N GLY A 94 8.33 16.28 -0.85
CA GLY A 94 8.91 14.95 -1.03
C GLY A 94 10.41 14.98 -1.33
N LEU A 95 10.88 15.96 -2.11
CA LEU A 95 12.30 16.13 -2.43
C LEU A 95 13.12 16.52 -1.18
N ILE A 96 12.59 17.43 -0.36
CA ILE A 96 13.21 17.83 0.92
C ILE A 96 13.30 16.61 1.85
N PHE A 97 12.22 15.86 2.00
CA PHE A 97 12.19 14.66 2.84
C PHE A 97 13.18 13.60 2.35
N TRP A 98 13.29 13.41 1.04
CA TRP A 98 14.23 12.47 0.44
C TRP A 98 15.69 12.91 0.67
N TRP A 99 15.96 14.21 0.56
CA TRP A 99 17.27 14.78 0.87
C TRP A 99 17.63 14.61 2.34
N GLU A 100 16.70 14.88 3.26
CA GLU A 100 16.91 14.67 4.70
C GLU A 100 17.20 13.20 5.01
N MET A 101 16.44 12.26 4.42
CA MET A 101 16.71 10.83 4.58
C MET A 101 18.12 10.44 4.13
N PHE A 102 18.59 10.97 3.00
CA PHE A 102 19.93 10.71 2.48
C PHE A 102 21.02 11.31 3.41
N PHE A 103 20.83 12.56 3.85
CA PHE A 103 21.76 13.24 4.76
C PHE A 103 21.87 12.53 6.12
N ILE A 104 20.76 12.03 6.66
CA ILE A 104 20.76 11.28 7.93
C ILE A 104 21.53 9.96 7.77
N LEU A 105 21.31 9.23 6.67
CA LEU A 105 22.02 7.96 6.39
C LEU A 105 23.53 8.15 6.22
N ASP A 106 23.96 9.22 5.55
CA ASP A 106 25.38 9.54 5.40
C ASP A 106 26.03 9.91 6.75
N ASN A 107 25.32 10.67 7.59
CA ASN A 107 25.82 11.11 8.89
C ASN A 107 25.98 9.93 9.89
N GLU A 108 25.23 8.83 9.76
CA GLU A 108 25.42 7.62 10.58
C GLU A 108 26.72 6.84 10.26
N THR A 109 27.42 7.16 9.17
CA THR A 109 28.74 6.56 8.85
C THR A 109 29.92 7.23 9.54
N ILE A 110 29.68 8.18 10.45
CA ILE A 110 30.72 8.82 11.27
C ILE A 110 30.75 8.17 12.66
N PRO A 111 31.54 7.09 12.86
CA PRO A 111 31.80 6.57 14.20
C PRO A 111 32.58 7.61 14.99
N LEU A 112 31.91 8.17 15.99
CA LEU A 112 32.39 8.39 17.36
C LEU A 112 33.91 8.28 17.54
N LEU A 113 34.66 9.29 17.10
CA LEU A 113 35.90 9.68 17.77
C LEU A 113 35.64 10.95 18.56
N GLN A 114 35.01 10.77 19.73
CA GLN A 114 35.37 11.60 20.87
C GLN A 114 36.79 11.19 21.29
N PRO A 115 37.70 12.16 21.41
CA PRO A 115 38.50 12.17 22.62
C PRO A 115 37.98 13.32 23.46
N LYS A 116 37.24 12.93 24.49
CA LYS A 116 37.14 13.66 25.76
C LYS A 116 38.56 14.12 26.13
N GLU A 117 38.87 15.39 25.89
CA GLU A 117 40.09 16.00 26.40
C GLU A 117 39.92 16.16 27.91
N ILE A 118 40.17 15.06 28.62
CA ILE A 118 40.47 15.03 30.04
C ILE A 118 41.73 15.88 30.17
N ARG A 119 41.59 17.13 30.60
CA ARG A 119 42.71 17.93 31.08
C ARG A 119 42.94 17.57 32.55
N PRO A 120 43.98 16.80 32.90
CA PRO A 120 44.50 16.85 34.25
C PRO A 120 45.41 18.07 34.39
N LEU A 121 45.42 18.63 35.60
CA LEU A 121 46.15 19.81 36.10
C LEU A 121 45.36 21.12 36.01
#